data_AF-A0A2I0PPK0-F1
#
_entry.id   AF-A0A2I0PPK0-F1
#
_cell.length_a   1.000
_cell.length_b   1.000
_cell.length_c   1.000
_cell.angle_alpha   90.00
_cell.angle_beta   90.00
_cell.angle_gamma   90.00
#
_symmetry.space_group_name_H-M   'P 1'
#
loop_
_entity.id
_entity.type
_entity.pdbx_description
1 polymer ?
#
loop_
_entity_poly.entity_id
_entity_poly.type
_entity_poly.pdbx_seq_one_letter_code
_entity_poly.pdbx_strand_id
1 'polypeptide(L)' 'MEDWDLTSIGLVLIGSSITAAGTIIAALLLGITINIAPFLLITTSLLIVISAILIIYGEQKANARKG' A
#
# COMPACT_ATOMS: atom_id res chain seq x y z
N MET A 1 -18.22 -3.72 -16.46
CA MET A 1 -17.14 -3.69 -15.46
C MET A 1 -16.94 -2.23 -15.15
N GLU A 2 -17.76 -1.77 -14.21
CA GLU A 2 -17.92 -0.38 -13.80
C GLU A 2 -16.65 0.10 -13.14
N ASP A 3 -16.25 1.33 -13.45
CA ASP A 3 -14.96 1.96 -13.15
C ASP A 3 -14.47 1.63 -11.74
N TRP A 4 -13.44 0.79 -11.64
CA TRP A 4 -12.72 0.63 -10.38
C TRP A 4 -12.08 1.97 -10.03
N ASP A 5 -12.72 2.67 -9.10
CA ASP A 5 -12.30 4.00 -8.68
C ASP A 5 -10.85 3.95 -8.21
N LEU A 6 -10.03 4.91 -8.66
CA LEU A 6 -8.59 4.93 -8.40
C LEU A 6 -8.31 4.92 -6.88
N THR A 7 -9.24 5.48 -6.13
CA THR A 7 -9.30 5.45 -4.67
C THR A 7 -9.50 4.05 -4.10
N SER A 8 -10.37 3.23 -4.68
CA SER A 8 -10.59 1.84 -4.26
C SER A 8 -9.36 0.96 -4.54
N ILE A 9 -8.72 1.15 -5.69
CA ILE A 9 -7.45 0.49 -6.01
C ILE A 9 -6.37 0.87 -5.00
N GLY A 10 -6.22 2.17 -4.73
CA GLY A 10 -5.25 2.66 -3.76
C GLY A 10 -5.46 2.07 -2.36
N LEU A 11 -6.72 1.98 -1.91
CA LEU A 11 -7.07 1.46 -0.59
C LEU A 11 -6.76 -0.04 -0.47
N VAL A 12 -7.08 -0.85 -1.48
CA VAL A 12 -6.73 -2.28 -1.51
C VAL A 12 -5.21 -2.47 -1.54
N LEU A 13 -4.49 -1.63 -2.28
CA LEU A 13 -3.02 -1.70 -2.37
C LEU A 13 -2.35 -1.34 -1.02
N ILE A 14 -2.90 -0.37 -0.28
CA ILE A 14 -2.45 -0.04 1.08
C ILE A 14 -2.71 -1.21 2.03
N GLY A 15 -3.95 -1.72 2.03
CA GLY A 15 -4.35 -2.83 2.91
C GLY A 15 -3.48 -4.06 2.72
N SER A 16 -3.30 -4.50 1.46
CA SER A 16 -2.46 -5.65 1.13
C SER A 16 -0.99 -5.44 1.50
N SER A 17 -0.45 -4.24 1.30
CA SER A 17 0.93 -3.89 1.70
C SER A 17 1.10 -3.94 3.22
N ILE A 18 0.18 -3.36 3.99
CA ILE A 18 0.23 -3.39 5.46
C ILE A 18 0.13 -4.83 5.98
N THR A 19 -0.77 -5.65 5.43
CA THR A 19 -0.89 -7.07 5.81
C THR A 19 0.41 -7.83 5.51
N ALA A 20 1.01 -7.61 4.34
CA ALA A 20 2.28 -8.24 3.97
C ALA A 20 3.42 -7.84 4.93
N ALA A 21 3.55 -6.55 5.26
CA ALA A 21 4.51 -6.08 6.26
C ALA A 21 4.26 -6.73 7.62
N GLY A 22 3.00 -6.78 8.07
CA GLY A 22 2.61 -7.40 9.33
C GLY A 22 2.96 -8.89 9.39
N THR A 23 2.73 -9.64 8.31
CA THR A 23 3.13 -11.07 8.24
C THR A 23 4.63 -11.28 8.30
N ILE A 24 5.42 -10.38 7.69
CA ILE A 24 6.89 -10.45 7.72
C ILE A 24 7.40 -10.17 9.15
N ILE A 25 6.82 -9.18 9.82
CA ILE A 25 7.12 -8.86 11.23
C ILE A 25 6.71 -10.02 12.14
N ALA A 26 5.53 -10.62 11.93
CA ALA A 26 5.06 -11.76 12.69
C ALA A 26 5.99 -12.99 12.54
N ALA A 27 6.46 -13.26 11.32
CA ALA A 27 7.43 -14.33 11.06
C ALA A 27 8.77 -14.09 11.78
N LEU A 28 9.26 -12.85 11.81
CA LEU A 28 10.46 -12.48 12.57
C LEU A 28 10.28 -12.68 14.07
N LEU A 29 9.12 -12.31 14.62
CA LEU A 29 8.79 -12.51 16.03
C LEU A 29 8.67 -13.99 16.41
N LEU A 30 8.29 -14.85 15.47
CA LEU A 30 8.28 -16.31 15.63
C LEU A 30 9.68 -16.94 15.52
N GLY A 31 10.74 -16.14 15.36
CA GLY A 31 12.13 -16.61 15.30
C GLY A 31 12.59 -17.04 13.91
N ILE A 32 11.80 -16.79 12.86
CA ILE A 32 12.20 -17.04 11.47
C ILE A 32 13.10 -15.89 11.03
N THR A 33 14.40 -16.16 10.89
CA THR A 33 15.40 -15.18 10.44
C THR A 33 15.28 -14.95 8.93
N ILE A 34 14.50 -13.94 8.56
CA ILE A 34 14.43 -13.45 7.18
C ILE A 34 15.54 -12.41 7.01
N ASN A 35 16.66 -12.79 6.39
CA ASN A 35 17.81 -11.89 6.16
C ASN A 35 17.44 -10.63 5.33
N ILE A 36 16.35 -10.71 4.56
CA ILE A 36 15.84 -9.65 3.68
C ILE A 36 14.74 -8.81 4.37
N ALA A 37 14.37 -9.13 5.62
CA ALA A 37 13.32 -8.43 6.37
C ALA A 37 13.43 -6.89 6.37
N PRO A 38 14.59 -6.27 6.69
CA PRO A 38 14.69 -4.81 6.70
C PRO A 38 14.45 -4.21 5.31
N PHE A 39 14.92 -4.87 4.25
CA PHE A 39 14.68 -4.44 2.87
C PHE A 39 13.21 -4.57 2.48
N LEU A 40 12.57 -5.67 2.85
CA LEU A 40 11.15 -5.89 2.62
C LEU A 40 10.32 -4.79 3.30
N LEU A 41 10.56 -4.50 4.58
CA LEU A 41 9.83 -3.46 5.31
C LEU A 41 9.99 -2.06 4.69
N ILE A 42 11.19 -1.71 4.23
CA ILE A 42 11.44 -0.45 3.51
C ILE A 42 10.64 -0.42 2.21
N THR A 43 10.65 -1.52 1.46
CA THR A 43 9.92 -1.64 0.19
C THR A 43 8.42 -1.49 0.43
N THR A 44 7.87 -2.17 1.44
CA THR A 44 6.45 -2.07 1.78
C THR A 44 6.05 -0.68 2.25
N SER A 45 6.92 0.01 3.00
CA SER A 45 6.72 1.41 3.39
C SER A 45 6.64 2.32 2.17
N LEU A 46 7.55 2.14 1.19
CA LEU A 46 7.52 2.89 -0.07
C LEU A 46 6.24 2.63 -0.87
N LEU A 47 5.76 1.38 -0.95
CA LEU A 47 4.50 1.05 -1.61
C LEU A 47 3.31 1.75 -0.95
N ILE A 48 3.26 1.82 0.39
CA ILE A 48 2.20 2.53 1.12
C ILE A 48 2.22 4.03 0.79
N VAL A 49 3.40 4.65 0.75
CA VAL A 49 3.54 6.08 0.40
C VAL A 49 3.11 6.34 -1.05
N ILE A 50 3.52 5.49 -2.00
CA ILE A 50 3.13 5.60 -3.41
C ILE A 50 1.61 5.44 -3.57
N SER A 51 1.00 4.49 -2.87
CA SER A 51 -0.46 4.36 -2.85
C SER A 51 -1.16 5.59 -2.30
N ALA A 52 -0.66 6.17 -1.20
CA ALA A 52 -1.25 7.37 -0.63
C ALA A 52 -1.20 8.54 -1.62
N ILE A 53 -0.07 8.69 -2.33
CA ILE A 53 0.07 9.71 -3.39
C ILE A 53 -0.92 9.46 -4.54
N LEU A 54 -1.09 8.21 -4.97
CA LEU A 54 -2.05 7.82 -6.00
C LEU A 54 -3.50 8.14 -5.63
N ILE A 55 -3.90 7.89 -4.38
CA ILE A 55 -5.23 8.25 -3.87
C ILE A 55 -5.43 9.76 -3.92
N ILE A 56 -4.48 10.53 -3.40
CA ILE A 56 -4.55 11.99 -3.38
C ILE A 56 -4.65 12.56 -4.81
N TYR A 57 -3.85 12.05 -5.74
CA TYR A 57 -3.92 12.45 -7.15
C TYR A 57 -5.24 12.03 -7.82
N GLY A 58 -5.75 10.85 -7.49
CA GLY A 58 -7.05 10.35 -7.96
C GLY A 58 -8.18 11.26 -7.51
N GLU A 59 -8.22 11.61 -6.22
CA GLU A 59 -9.21 12.53 -5.66
C GLU A 59 -9.09 13.93 -6.28
N GLN A 60 -7.88 14.47 -6.47
CA GLN A 60 -7.72 15.77 -7.13
C GLN A 60 -8.23 15.77 -8.57
N LYS A 61 -7.95 14.72 -9.34
CA LYS A 61 -8.43 14.58 -10.71
C LYS A 61 -9.95 14.40 -10.78
N ALA A 62 -10.53 13.67 -9.84
CA ALA A 62 -11.98 13.51 -9.72
C ALA A 62 -12.66 14.83 -9.32
N ASN A 63 -12.04 15.61 -8.44
CA ASN A 63 -12.54 16.92 -8.01
C ASN A 63 -12.41 17.97 -9.12
N ALA A 64 -11.30 17.98 -9.87
CA ALA A 64 -11.08 18.89 -11.01
C ALA A 64 -12.03 18.65 -12.19
N ARG A 65 -12.67 17.47 -12.30
CA ARG A 65 -13.71 17.19 -13.30
C ARG A 65 -15.12 17.64 -12.88
N LYS A 66 -15.31 18.05 -11.63
CA LYS A 66 -16.61 18.50 -11.08
C LYS A 66 -16.76 20.03 -10.99
N GLY A 67 -15.69 20.80 -11.25
CA GLY A 67 -15.71 22.26 -11.38
C GLY A 67 -15.85 22.69 -12.83
#